data_AF-A0A9Q8XMB6-F1
#
_entry.id   AF-A0A9Q8XMB6-F1
#
_cell.length_a   1.000
_cell.length_b   1.000
_cell.length_c   1.000
_cell.angle_alpha   90.00
_cell.angle_beta   90.00
_cell.angle_gamma   90.00
#
_symmetry.space_group_name_H-M   'P 1'
#
loop_
_entity.id
_entity.type
_entity.pdbx_description
1 polymer ?
#
loop_
_entity_poly.entity_id
_entity_poly.type
_entity_poly.pdbx_seq_one_letter_code
_entity_poly.pdbx_strand_id
1 'polypeptide(L)'
;MIQPTTFLNTTIMASRPHHPIQGASWMLTAGLAFALVNSLAQIASINFGLSSTTVAFIQYAIALVVILPYLKTLGIRRSLRTEHLGWHIFRVFLSVIGIQLWLWALAYPVPIWQGIALLMTSPLFATVGSGLFLKEKVGLARWSATLAGFIGAMIILEPWSTDFSWAALLPIGAAFFWACYSLMVKKLSSNDSPSTMVVYLLLLITPFNILLAIPDWQTPSGGTIWLVLFAAGALTALAQWAIVKAYSVADASFVQPFDHAKLPLNVLAGWIVFSWVPPGRLWLGAAIIIASVAFITQWESKKSRKLK
;
A
#
# COMPACT_ATOMS: atom_id res chain seq x y z
N MET A 1 -40.80 27.38 -41.70
CA MET A 1 -40.77 26.14 -40.90
C MET A 1 -39.43 25.46 -41.16
N ILE A 2 -38.48 25.64 -40.25
CA ILE A 2 -37.10 25.12 -40.37
C ILE A 2 -36.99 24.00 -39.34
N GLN A 3 -36.76 22.76 -39.79
CA GLN A 3 -36.46 21.64 -38.88
C GLN A 3 -35.00 21.74 -38.39
N PRO A 4 -34.71 21.56 -37.09
CA PRO A 4 -33.35 21.35 -36.63
C PRO A 4 -32.99 19.85 -36.62
N THR A 5 -31.89 19.56 -37.28
CA THR A 5 -31.15 18.30 -37.31
C THR A 5 -30.65 17.91 -35.92
N THR A 6 -31.07 16.74 -35.43
CA THR A 6 -30.56 16.17 -34.17
C THR A 6 -29.34 15.30 -34.46
N PHE A 7 -28.14 15.86 -34.27
CA PHE A 7 -26.90 15.09 -34.27
C PHE A 7 -26.77 14.32 -32.95
N LEU A 8 -26.98 12.99 -33.00
CA LEU A 8 -26.60 12.08 -31.92
C LEU A 8 -25.08 11.90 -31.93
N ASN A 9 -24.36 12.73 -31.16
CA ASN A 9 -22.97 12.48 -30.82
C ASN A 9 -22.89 11.30 -29.83
N THR A 10 -22.78 10.09 -30.38
CA THR A 10 -22.28 8.93 -29.64
C THR A 10 -20.78 9.09 -29.49
N THR A 11 -20.35 9.71 -28.39
CA THR A 11 -18.95 9.70 -27.98
C THR A 11 -18.56 8.26 -27.68
N ILE A 12 -17.98 7.58 -28.66
CA ILE A 12 -17.29 6.31 -28.47
C ILE A 12 -16.25 6.56 -27.38
N MET A 13 -16.48 6.04 -26.17
CA MET A 13 -15.44 5.98 -25.14
C MET A 13 -14.31 5.15 -25.75
N ALA A 14 -13.24 5.83 -26.18
CA ALA A 14 -12.04 5.18 -26.65
C ALA A 14 -11.61 4.16 -25.58
N SER A 15 -11.69 2.87 -25.92
CA SER A 15 -11.24 1.78 -25.06
C SER A 15 -9.77 2.03 -24.75
N ARG A 16 -9.44 2.32 -23.47
CA ARG A 16 -8.04 2.42 -23.06
C ARG A 16 -7.33 1.11 -23.45
N PRO A 17 -6.14 1.15 -24.06
CA PRO A 17 -5.40 -0.05 -24.39
C PRO A 17 -5.17 -0.86 -23.10
N HIS A 18 -5.79 -2.02 -23.04
CA HIS A 18 -5.79 -2.89 -21.86
C HIS A 18 -4.62 -3.85 -21.99
N HIS A 19 -3.57 -3.63 -21.20
CA HIS A 19 -2.38 -4.48 -21.16
C HIS A 19 -2.21 -5.07 -19.76
N PRO A 20 -3.00 -6.11 -19.40
CA PRO A 20 -3.00 -6.68 -18.05
C PRO A 20 -1.60 -7.10 -17.57
N ILE A 21 -0.83 -7.77 -18.45
CA ILE A 21 0.52 -8.25 -18.10
C ILE A 21 1.45 -7.08 -17.77
N GLN A 22 1.39 -5.99 -18.56
CA GLN A 22 2.18 -4.80 -18.27
C GLN A 22 1.78 -4.18 -16.92
N GLY A 23 0.47 -4.13 -16.62
CA GLY A 23 -0.04 -3.66 -15.33
C GLY A 23 0.44 -4.49 -14.15
N ALA A 24 0.42 -5.82 -14.28
CA ALA A 24 0.96 -6.73 -13.28
C ALA A 24 2.47 -6.53 -13.06
N SER A 25 3.25 -6.44 -14.14
CA SER A 25 4.69 -6.20 -14.05
C SER A 25 5.02 -4.88 -13.34
N TRP A 26 4.31 -3.80 -13.67
CA TRP A 26 4.46 -2.51 -12.97
C TRP A 26 4.13 -2.61 -11.48
N MET A 27 3.09 -3.36 -11.12
CA MET A 27 2.71 -3.53 -9.72
C MET A 27 3.73 -4.38 -8.94
N LEU A 28 4.30 -5.41 -9.56
CA LEU A 28 5.39 -6.19 -8.98
C LEU A 28 6.67 -5.36 -8.81
N THR A 29 7.02 -4.53 -9.79
CA THR A 29 8.13 -3.55 -9.66
C THR A 29 7.91 -2.62 -8.48
N ALA A 30 6.68 -2.12 -8.30
CA ALA A 30 6.35 -1.31 -7.14
C ALA A 30 6.54 -2.09 -5.83
N GLY A 31 6.17 -3.36 -5.80
CA GLY A 31 6.38 -4.25 -4.65
C GLY A 31 7.84 -4.45 -4.29
N LEU A 32 8.68 -4.76 -5.27
CA LEU A 32 10.12 -4.90 -5.09
C LEU A 32 10.75 -3.59 -4.59
N ALA A 33 10.36 -2.46 -5.17
CA ALA A 33 10.82 -1.15 -4.74
C ALA A 33 10.40 -0.86 -3.28
N PHE A 34 9.15 -1.16 -2.89
CA PHE A 34 8.73 -1.02 -1.49
C PHE A 34 9.48 -1.96 -0.54
N ALA A 35 9.80 -3.18 -0.95
CA ALA A 35 10.58 -4.10 -0.14
C ALA A 35 12.00 -3.57 0.14
N LEU A 36 12.64 -2.99 -0.88
CA LEU A 36 13.92 -2.31 -0.72
C LEU A 36 13.79 -1.06 0.16
N VAL A 37 12.76 -0.25 -0.03
CA VAL A 37 12.49 0.94 0.80
C VAL A 37 12.37 0.57 2.28
N ASN A 38 11.59 -0.46 2.60
CA ASN A 38 11.43 -0.92 3.99
C ASN A 38 12.77 -1.39 4.58
N SER A 39 13.57 -2.12 3.79
CA SER A 39 14.89 -2.58 4.21
C SER A 39 15.86 -1.41 4.47
N LEU A 40 15.89 -0.41 3.58
CA LEU A 40 16.73 0.79 3.73
C LEU A 40 16.28 1.66 4.90
N ALA A 41 14.98 1.84 5.09
CA ALA A 41 14.44 2.59 6.22
C ALA A 41 14.83 1.94 7.55
N GLN A 42 14.87 0.60 7.58
CA GLN A 42 15.28 -0.15 8.74
C GLN A 42 16.79 -0.09 8.98
N ILE A 43 17.62 -0.13 7.93
CA ILE A 43 19.06 0.14 8.05
C ILE A 43 19.30 1.55 8.63
N ALA A 44 18.54 2.55 8.18
CA ALA A 44 18.62 3.90 8.72
C ALA A 44 18.25 3.97 10.21
N SER A 45 17.20 3.26 10.65
CA SER A 45 16.81 3.23 12.06
C SER A 45 17.73 2.40 12.95
N ILE A 46 18.12 1.19 12.53
CA ILE A 46 18.93 0.27 13.35
C ILE A 46 20.41 0.67 13.39
N ASN A 47 21.01 0.95 12.22
CA ASN A 47 22.46 1.16 12.14
C ASN A 47 22.86 2.61 12.39
N PHE A 48 21.97 3.56 12.08
CA PHE A 48 22.24 5.00 12.23
C PHE A 48 21.41 5.66 13.33
N GLY A 49 20.57 4.89 14.03
CA GLY A 49 19.81 5.36 15.18
C GLY A 49 18.68 6.34 14.85
N LEU A 50 18.36 6.54 13.56
CA LEU A 50 17.34 7.50 13.15
C LEU A 50 15.94 7.06 13.58
N SER A 51 15.20 7.97 14.22
CA SER A 51 13.78 7.75 14.48
C SER A 51 13.05 7.44 13.16
N SER A 52 12.18 6.44 13.17
CA SER A 52 11.54 6.01 11.93
C SER A 52 10.59 7.07 11.35
N THR A 53 10.09 7.99 12.19
CA THR A 53 9.34 9.19 11.78
C THR A 53 10.21 10.14 10.97
N THR A 54 11.45 10.41 11.41
CA THR A 54 12.41 11.21 10.64
C THR A 54 12.76 10.52 9.32
N VAL A 55 13.02 9.21 9.34
CA VAL A 55 13.30 8.43 8.11
C VAL A 55 12.14 8.54 7.12
N ALA A 56 10.90 8.34 7.58
CA ALA A 56 9.70 8.43 6.75
C ALA A 56 9.52 9.84 6.17
N PHE A 57 9.71 10.90 6.98
CA PHE A 57 9.66 12.27 6.47
C PHE A 57 10.67 12.52 5.35
N ILE A 58 11.95 12.22 5.57
CA ILE A 58 13.00 12.48 4.58
C ILE A 58 12.76 11.65 3.33
N GLN A 59 12.38 10.38 3.48
CA GLN A 59 12.01 9.48 2.38
C GLN A 59 10.89 10.09 1.52
N TYR A 60 9.78 10.53 2.10
CA TYR A 60 8.67 11.10 1.35
C TYR A 60 8.98 12.49 0.79
N ALA A 61 9.79 13.30 1.48
CA ALA A 61 10.25 14.59 0.98
C ALA A 61 11.14 14.43 -0.27
N ILE A 62 12.10 13.50 -0.24
CA ILE A 62 12.92 13.16 -1.41
C ILE A 62 12.05 12.58 -2.52
N ALA A 63 11.11 11.68 -2.20
CA ALA A 63 10.20 11.12 -3.19
C ALA A 63 9.34 12.19 -3.89
N LEU A 64 8.88 13.19 -3.12
CA LEU A 64 8.14 14.34 -3.64
C LEU A 64 9.00 15.16 -4.60
N VAL A 65 10.27 15.41 -4.30
CA VAL A 65 11.18 16.14 -5.21
C VAL A 65 11.46 15.32 -6.47
N VAL A 66 11.75 14.03 -6.32
CA VAL A 66 12.10 13.11 -7.43
C VAL A 66 10.93 12.92 -8.39
N ILE A 67 9.67 12.97 -7.93
CA ILE A 67 8.51 12.84 -8.82
C ILE A 67 8.23 14.11 -9.64
N LEU A 68 8.71 15.30 -9.24
CA LEU A 68 8.37 16.58 -9.89
C LEU A 68 8.67 16.64 -11.40
N PRO A 69 9.84 16.19 -11.89
CA PRO A 69 10.13 16.19 -13.34
C PRO A 69 9.12 15.36 -14.12
N TYR A 70 8.68 14.23 -13.55
CA TYR A 70 7.68 13.38 -14.18
C TYR A 70 6.30 14.05 -14.24
N LEU A 71 5.91 14.78 -13.19
CA LEU A 71 4.65 15.54 -13.20
C LEU A 71 4.61 16.60 -14.30
N LYS A 72 5.75 17.20 -14.65
CA LYS A 72 5.86 18.11 -15.79
C LYS A 72 5.49 17.40 -17.10
N THR A 73 5.97 16.17 -17.32
CA THR A 73 5.69 15.40 -18.54
C THR A 73 4.23 14.95 -18.68
N LEU A 74 3.54 14.70 -17.57
CA LEU A 74 2.13 14.31 -17.56
C LEU A 74 1.14 15.49 -17.56
N GLY A 75 1.63 16.72 -17.43
CA GLY A 75 0.83 17.91 -17.24
C GLY A 75 0.43 18.12 -15.77
N ILE A 76 1.15 19.01 -15.09
CA ILE A 76 0.94 19.39 -13.69
C ILE A 76 -0.53 19.81 -13.44
N ARG A 77 -1.08 20.66 -14.31
CA ARG A 77 -2.46 21.16 -14.17
C ARG A 77 -3.50 20.04 -14.18
N ARG A 78 -3.29 18.99 -14.98
CA ARG A 78 -4.20 17.85 -15.04
C ARG A 78 -4.08 16.97 -13.80
N SER A 79 -2.86 16.79 -13.31
CA SER A 79 -2.58 15.96 -12.12
C SER A 79 -3.00 16.63 -10.82
N LEU A 80 -3.10 17.96 -10.78
CA LEU A 80 -3.57 18.72 -9.61
C LEU A 80 -5.08 19.01 -9.62
N ARG A 81 -5.80 18.62 -10.68
CA ARG A 81 -7.25 18.83 -10.75
C ARG A 81 -7.95 17.68 -10.01
N THR A 82 -8.59 17.99 -8.88
CA THR A 82 -9.52 17.11 -8.17
C THR A 82 -10.65 17.95 -7.58
N GLU A 83 -11.86 17.40 -7.56
CA GLU A 83 -13.02 17.97 -6.85
C GLU A 83 -13.16 17.36 -5.45
N HIS A 84 -12.29 16.41 -5.08
CA HIS A 84 -12.40 15.56 -3.90
C HIS A 84 -11.25 15.77 -2.91
N LEU A 85 -10.73 16.99 -2.79
CA LEU A 85 -9.56 17.30 -1.94
C LEU A 85 -9.72 16.79 -0.49
N GLY A 86 -10.89 16.99 0.12
CA GLY A 86 -11.15 16.50 1.49
C GLY A 86 -11.01 14.98 1.63
N TRP A 87 -11.40 14.23 0.60
CA TRP A 87 -11.22 12.78 0.56
C TRP A 87 -9.74 12.38 0.41
N HIS A 88 -8.95 13.14 -0.35
CA HIS A 88 -7.50 12.94 -0.41
C HIS A 88 -6.83 13.20 0.93
N ILE A 89 -7.21 14.26 1.65
CA ILE A 89 -6.68 14.58 2.98
C ILE A 89 -7.00 13.45 3.95
N PHE A 90 -8.26 13.06 4.06
CA PHE A 90 -8.67 11.99 4.98
C PHE A 90 -7.99 10.65 4.63
N ARG A 91 -7.89 10.32 3.34
CA ARG A 91 -7.19 9.12 2.85
C ARG A 91 -5.73 9.12 3.30
N VAL A 92 -5.02 10.22 3.10
CA VAL A 92 -3.59 10.31 3.46
C VAL A 92 -3.41 10.31 4.98
N PHE A 93 -4.31 10.95 5.72
CA PHE A 93 -4.32 10.90 7.18
C PHE A 93 -4.42 9.46 7.71
N LEU A 94 -5.35 8.64 7.18
CA LEU A 94 -5.43 7.22 7.54
C LEU A 94 -4.15 6.45 7.17
N SER A 95 -3.56 6.73 6.01
CA SER A 95 -2.29 6.13 5.61
C SER A 95 -1.17 6.46 6.59
N VAL A 96 -1.10 7.70 7.08
CA VAL A 96 -0.10 8.15 8.04
C VAL A 96 -0.27 7.43 9.37
N ILE A 97 -1.51 7.30 9.89
CA ILE A 97 -1.75 6.52 11.11
C ILE A 97 -1.26 5.07 10.95
N GLY A 98 -1.56 4.44 9.81
CA GLY A 98 -1.08 3.09 9.51
C GLY A 98 0.45 2.99 9.51
N ILE A 99 1.13 3.97 8.89
CA ILE A 99 2.59 4.07 8.92
C ILE A 99 3.10 4.23 10.35
N GLN A 100 2.51 5.11 11.16
CA GLN A 100 2.96 5.32 12.55
C GLN A 100 2.80 4.08 13.41
N LEU A 101 1.68 3.37 13.30
CA LEU A 101 1.47 2.10 14.01
C LEU A 101 2.50 1.05 13.59
N TRP A 102 2.83 0.96 12.29
CA TRP A 102 3.89 0.09 11.79
C TRP A 102 5.26 0.46 12.37
N LEU A 103 5.60 1.75 12.35
CA LEU A 103 6.88 2.24 12.87
C LEU A 103 7.00 2.03 14.38
N TRP A 104 5.93 2.28 15.14
CA TRP A 104 5.88 1.96 16.56
C TRP A 104 6.02 0.46 16.80
N ALA A 105 5.42 -0.39 15.97
CA ALA A 105 5.61 -1.84 16.05
C ALA A 105 7.06 -2.26 15.83
N LEU A 106 7.87 -1.50 15.10
CA LEU A 106 9.30 -1.77 14.94
C LEU A 106 10.14 -1.24 16.11
N ALA A 107 9.66 -0.19 16.79
CA ALA A 107 10.34 0.42 17.94
C ALA A 107 10.12 -0.39 19.23
N TYR A 108 8.90 -0.87 19.46
CA TYR A 108 8.65 -1.92 20.44
C TYR A 108 9.15 -3.23 19.82
N PRO A 109 9.88 -4.11 20.53
CA PRO A 109 10.66 -5.22 19.96
C PRO A 109 9.81 -6.37 19.38
N VAL A 110 8.80 -6.06 18.57
CA VAL A 110 8.04 -7.00 17.77
C VAL A 110 8.96 -7.48 16.66
N PRO A 111 9.16 -8.79 16.53
CA PRO A 111 9.91 -9.30 15.41
C PRO A 111 9.26 -8.89 14.08
N ILE A 112 10.05 -8.32 13.16
CA ILE A 112 9.64 -7.90 11.81
C ILE A 112 8.82 -8.97 11.11
N TRP A 113 9.25 -10.23 11.18
CA TRP A 113 8.54 -11.34 10.55
C TRP A 113 7.11 -11.47 11.08
N GLN A 114 6.90 -11.27 12.38
CA GLN A 114 5.60 -11.30 13.02
C GLN A 114 4.78 -10.09 12.57
N GLY A 115 5.40 -8.91 12.58
CA GLY A 115 4.78 -7.68 12.11
C GLY A 115 4.27 -7.78 10.68
N ILE A 116 5.12 -8.18 9.72
CA ILE A 116 4.73 -8.27 8.31
C ILE A 116 3.62 -9.30 8.12
N ALA A 117 3.69 -10.44 8.79
CA ALA A 117 2.69 -11.48 8.62
C ALA A 117 1.33 -11.08 9.22
N LEU A 118 1.32 -10.33 10.33
CA LEU A 118 0.10 -9.70 10.86
C LEU A 118 -0.43 -8.61 9.93
N LEU A 119 0.44 -7.88 9.22
CA LEU A 119 0.07 -6.87 8.22
C LEU A 119 -0.71 -7.47 7.03
N MET A 120 -0.50 -8.76 6.75
CA MET A 120 -1.25 -9.53 5.75
C MET A 120 -2.72 -9.75 6.12
N THR A 121 -3.18 -9.29 7.28
CA THR A 121 -4.60 -9.19 7.62
C THR A 121 -5.31 -8.01 6.93
N SER A 122 -4.58 -7.06 6.35
CA SER A 122 -5.17 -5.89 5.70
C SER A 122 -6.23 -6.23 4.62
N PRO A 123 -6.03 -7.22 3.73
CA PRO A 123 -7.05 -7.64 2.77
C PRO A 123 -8.35 -8.17 3.42
N LEU A 124 -8.26 -8.73 4.64
CA LEU A 124 -9.41 -9.22 5.40
C LEU A 124 -10.26 -8.02 5.86
N PHE A 125 -9.63 -7.01 6.46
CA PHE A 125 -10.28 -5.76 6.81
C PHE A 125 -10.87 -5.04 5.59
N ALA A 126 -10.14 -5.03 4.47
CA ALA A 126 -10.62 -4.43 3.23
C ALA A 126 -11.86 -5.17 2.71
N THR A 127 -11.90 -6.49 2.81
CA THR A 127 -13.06 -7.30 2.42
C THR A 127 -14.29 -6.96 3.25
N VAL A 128 -14.15 -6.90 4.58
CA VAL A 128 -15.24 -6.54 5.50
C VAL A 128 -15.69 -5.09 5.25
N GLY A 129 -14.74 -4.15 5.18
CA GLY A 129 -15.04 -2.74 4.95
C GLY A 129 -15.65 -2.47 3.57
N SER A 130 -15.31 -3.26 2.56
CA SER A 130 -15.93 -3.19 1.23
C SER A 130 -17.43 -3.53 1.28
N GLY A 131 -17.83 -4.52 2.08
CA GLY A 131 -19.24 -4.83 2.32
C GLY A 131 -19.98 -3.72 3.07
N LEU A 132 -19.37 -3.19 4.14
CA LEU A 132 -20.00 -2.18 5.00
C LEU A 132 -20.08 -0.79 4.35
N PHE A 133 -18.98 -0.29 3.78
CA PHE A 133 -18.87 1.09 3.32
C PHE A 133 -19.19 1.27 1.83
N LEU A 134 -18.84 0.29 0.99
CA LEU A 134 -19.14 0.33 -0.45
C LEU A 134 -20.43 -0.41 -0.82
N LYS A 135 -21.11 -1.03 0.16
CA LYS A 135 -22.35 -1.82 -0.05
C LYS A 135 -22.18 -2.93 -1.09
N GLU A 136 -20.97 -3.45 -1.23
CA GLU A 136 -20.71 -4.58 -2.13
C GLU A 136 -21.27 -5.87 -1.52
N LYS A 137 -21.89 -6.72 -2.35
CA LYS A 137 -22.34 -8.05 -1.91
C LYS A 137 -21.14 -8.97 -1.70
N VAL A 138 -20.71 -9.11 -0.45
CA VAL A 138 -19.63 -10.03 -0.05
C VAL A 138 -20.18 -11.45 -0.04
N GLY A 139 -19.75 -12.27 -1.00
CA GLY A 139 -20.18 -13.67 -1.10
C GLY A 139 -19.53 -14.57 -0.04
N LEU A 140 -20.10 -15.77 0.14
CA LEU A 140 -19.63 -16.80 1.08
C LEU A 140 -18.12 -17.08 0.94
N ALA A 141 -17.59 -17.12 -0.28
CA ALA A 141 -16.17 -17.35 -0.55
C ALA A 141 -15.25 -16.26 0.06
N ARG A 142 -15.68 -15.00 0.05
CA ARG A 142 -14.93 -13.88 0.66
C ARG A 142 -14.98 -13.96 2.19
N TRP A 143 -16.14 -14.31 2.76
CA TRP A 143 -16.28 -14.56 4.19
C TRP A 143 -15.44 -15.73 4.69
N SER A 144 -15.46 -16.87 3.99
CA SER A 144 -14.68 -18.05 4.39
C SER A 144 -13.17 -17.77 4.39
N ALA A 145 -12.67 -17.05 3.38
CA ALA A 145 -11.26 -16.68 3.32
C ALA A 145 -10.88 -15.56 4.30
N THR A 146 -11.82 -14.66 4.63
CA THR A 146 -11.62 -13.67 5.69
C THR A 146 -11.44 -14.37 7.05
N LEU A 147 -12.31 -15.34 7.36
CA LEU A 147 -12.23 -16.15 8.57
C LEU A 147 -10.95 -17.00 8.60
N ALA A 148 -10.60 -17.67 7.50
CA ALA A 148 -9.38 -18.46 7.42
C ALA A 148 -8.11 -17.60 7.61
N GLY A 149 -8.04 -16.43 6.96
CA GLY A 149 -6.94 -15.49 7.16
C GLY A 149 -6.84 -14.97 8.59
N PHE A 150 -7.99 -14.74 9.25
CA PHE A 150 -8.02 -14.34 10.66
C PHE A 150 -7.48 -15.43 11.58
N ILE A 151 -7.81 -16.70 11.33
CA ILE A 151 -7.24 -17.85 12.05
C ILE A 151 -5.71 -17.88 11.87
N GLY A 152 -5.23 -17.70 10.63
CA GLY A 152 -3.79 -17.62 10.37
C GLY A 152 -3.11 -16.48 11.14
N ALA A 153 -3.77 -15.33 11.26
CA ALA A 153 -3.27 -14.21 12.04
C ALA A 153 -3.26 -14.49 13.55
N MET A 154 -4.27 -15.18 14.09
CA MET A 154 -4.29 -15.59 15.50
C MET A 154 -3.15 -16.57 15.83
N ILE A 155 -2.83 -17.49 14.92
CA ILE A 155 -1.70 -18.42 15.08
C ILE A 155 -0.37 -17.67 15.19
N ILE A 156 -0.21 -16.57 14.44
CA ILE A 156 1.01 -15.74 14.44
C ILE A 156 1.05 -14.79 15.64
N LEU A 157 -0.10 -14.20 15.98
CA LEU A 157 -0.23 -13.29 17.11
C LEU A 157 -0.02 -14.04 18.43
N GLU A 158 -0.45 -15.30 18.48
CA GLU A 158 -0.40 -16.18 19.63
C GLU A 158 -0.86 -15.48 20.93
N PRO A 159 -2.07 -14.89 20.97
CA PRO A 159 -2.53 -14.09 22.12
C PRO A 159 -2.69 -14.90 23.41
N TRP A 160 -2.69 -16.23 23.30
CA TRP A 160 -2.72 -17.17 24.42
C TRP A 160 -1.32 -17.52 24.95
N SER A 161 -0.23 -17.04 24.34
CA SER A 161 1.13 -17.25 24.82
C SER A 161 1.44 -16.39 26.03
N THR A 162 2.29 -16.90 26.91
CA THR A 162 2.89 -16.10 28.00
C THR A 162 3.84 -15.02 27.48
N ASP A 163 4.35 -15.17 26.25
CA ASP A 163 5.25 -14.21 25.58
C ASP A 163 4.47 -13.15 24.78
N PHE A 164 3.14 -13.11 24.90
CA PHE A 164 2.32 -12.14 24.18
C PHE A 164 2.63 -10.72 24.61
N SER A 165 2.99 -9.88 23.64
CA SER A 165 3.17 -8.45 23.81
C SER A 165 2.04 -7.68 23.16
N TRP A 166 1.46 -6.72 23.88
CA TRP A 166 0.47 -5.79 23.34
C TRP A 166 0.97 -5.02 22.11
N ALA A 167 2.30 -4.86 21.98
CA ALA A 167 2.90 -4.24 20.81
C ALA A 167 2.63 -5.03 19.51
N ALA A 168 2.39 -6.34 19.59
CA ALA A 168 2.03 -7.16 18.43
C ALA A 168 0.64 -6.83 17.86
N LEU A 169 -0.19 -6.04 18.55
CA LEU A 169 -1.43 -5.50 17.99
C LEU A 169 -1.20 -4.28 17.09
N LEU A 170 -0.07 -3.59 17.21
CA LEU A 170 0.23 -2.40 16.40
C LEU A 170 0.24 -2.70 14.89
N PRO A 171 0.86 -3.81 14.39
CA PRO A 171 0.73 -4.21 12.99
C PRO A 171 -0.69 -4.52 12.53
N ILE A 172 -1.55 -5.05 13.42
CA ILE A 172 -2.97 -5.30 13.10
C ILE A 172 -3.71 -3.97 12.95
N GLY A 173 -3.45 -3.01 13.85
CA GLY A 173 -3.94 -1.65 13.72
C GLY A 173 -3.47 -1.00 12.42
N ALA A 174 -2.19 -1.14 12.07
CA ALA A 174 -1.65 -0.66 10.79
C ALA A 174 -2.38 -1.29 9.60
N ALA A 175 -2.62 -2.61 9.63
CA ALA A 175 -3.34 -3.35 8.61
C ALA A 175 -4.79 -2.83 8.41
N PHE A 176 -5.47 -2.49 9.51
CA PHE A 176 -6.80 -1.89 9.48
C PHE A 176 -6.79 -0.50 8.82
N PHE A 177 -5.89 0.39 9.22
CA PHE A 177 -5.81 1.73 8.64
C PHE A 177 -5.40 1.71 7.16
N TRP A 178 -4.50 0.79 6.77
CA TRP A 178 -4.18 0.57 5.37
C TRP A 178 -5.31 -0.07 4.56
N ALA A 179 -6.15 -0.90 5.18
CA ALA A 179 -7.35 -1.40 4.53
C ALA A 179 -8.34 -0.25 4.24
N CYS A 180 -8.57 0.63 5.22
CA CYS A 180 -9.39 1.83 5.05
C CYS A 180 -8.81 2.75 3.94
N TYR A 181 -7.51 3.00 3.96
CA TYR A 181 -6.80 3.71 2.89
C TYR A 181 -7.04 3.05 1.52
N SER A 182 -6.88 1.74 1.42
CA SER A 182 -7.05 0.98 0.17
C SER A 182 -8.49 1.06 -0.36
N LEU A 183 -9.49 0.99 0.52
CA LEU A 183 -10.90 1.18 0.15
C LEU A 183 -11.18 2.59 -0.37
N MET A 184 -10.56 3.60 0.23
CA MET A 184 -10.63 4.97 -0.27
C MET A 184 -9.92 5.12 -1.61
N VAL A 185 -8.79 4.46 -1.82
CA VAL A 185 -8.11 4.41 -3.12
C VAL A 185 -9.04 3.81 -4.17
N LYS A 186 -9.68 2.68 -3.88
CA LYS A 186 -10.65 2.03 -4.76
C LYS A 186 -11.78 3.00 -5.13
N LYS A 187 -12.40 3.66 -4.13
CA LYS A 187 -13.51 4.61 -4.34
C LYS A 187 -13.08 5.83 -5.16
N LEU A 188 -11.90 6.38 -4.90
CA LEU A 188 -11.46 7.63 -5.52
C LEU A 188 -10.84 7.41 -6.91
N SER A 189 -10.31 6.21 -7.17
CA SER A 189 -9.73 5.83 -8.47
C SER A 189 -10.72 5.81 -9.64
N SER A 190 -12.04 5.80 -9.37
CA SER A 190 -13.07 5.97 -10.40
C SER A 190 -13.22 7.43 -10.84
N ASN A 191 -12.86 8.38 -9.97
CA ASN A 191 -13.10 9.81 -10.16
C ASN A 191 -11.82 10.55 -10.54
N ASP A 192 -10.70 10.19 -9.90
CA ASP A 192 -9.42 10.86 -10.07
C ASP A 192 -8.40 9.97 -10.81
N SER A 193 -7.54 10.62 -11.59
CA SER A 193 -6.52 9.91 -12.36
C SER A 193 -5.46 9.26 -11.44
N PRO A 194 -4.80 8.16 -11.82
CA PRO A 194 -3.74 7.56 -11.02
C PRO A 194 -2.61 8.55 -10.66
N SER A 195 -2.30 9.47 -11.59
CA SER A 195 -1.33 10.55 -11.37
C SER A 195 -1.80 11.50 -10.26
N THR A 196 -3.05 11.94 -10.30
CA THR A 196 -3.68 12.77 -9.25
C THR A 196 -3.60 12.06 -7.89
N MET A 197 -3.91 10.76 -7.86
CA MET A 197 -3.89 9.95 -6.65
C MET A 197 -2.51 9.95 -5.99
N VAL A 198 -1.43 9.81 -6.76
CA VAL A 198 -0.05 9.79 -6.27
C VAL A 198 0.47 11.19 -5.92
N VAL A 199 0.14 12.21 -6.70
CA VAL A 199 0.54 13.59 -6.39
C VAL A 199 -0.01 14.02 -5.04
N TYR A 200 -1.32 13.84 -4.83
CA TYR A 200 -1.93 14.19 -3.55
C TYR A 200 -1.44 13.30 -2.40
N LEU A 201 -1.04 12.05 -2.67
CA LEU A 201 -0.38 11.22 -1.66
C LEU A 201 0.94 11.87 -1.23
N LEU A 202 1.86 12.12 -2.16
CA LEU A 202 3.20 12.65 -1.85
C LEU A 202 3.15 14.08 -1.28
N LEU A 203 2.27 14.92 -1.81
CA LEU A 203 2.11 16.30 -1.37
C LEU A 203 1.55 16.39 0.07
N LEU A 204 0.58 15.54 0.42
CA LEU A 204 -0.05 15.57 1.75
C LEU A 204 0.70 14.73 2.78
N ILE A 205 1.33 13.62 2.38
CA ILE A 205 2.01 12.72 3.34
C ILE A 205 3.26 13.37 3.93
N THR A 206 3.95 14.21 3.15
CA THR A 206 5.16 14.92 3.58
C THR A 206 4.89 15.87 4.76
N PRO A 207 3.92 16.80 4.72
CA PRO A 207 3.61 17.67 5.86
C PRO A 207 3.01 16.91 7.05
N PHE A 208 2.28 15.81 6.85
CA PHE A 208 1.88 14.98 8.00
C PHE A 208 3.11 14.36 8.69
N ASN A 209 4.06 13.83 7.93
CA ASN A 209 5.26 13.22 8.51
C ASN A 209 6.22 14.26 9.12
N ILE A 210 6.32 15.49 8.58
CA ILE A 210 7.15 16.52 9.22
C ILE A 210 6.58 16.90 10.59
N LEU A 211 5.25 17.06 10.71
CA LEU A 211 4.61 17.37 11.98
C LEU A 211 4.87 16.30 13.04
N LEU A 212 4.92 15.03 12.62
CA LEU A 212 5.21 13.90 13.50
C LEU A 212 6.72 13.72 13.76
N ALA A 213 7.58 14.19 12.86
CA ALA A 213 9.02 14.09 13.01
C ALA A 213 9.62 15.23 13.85
N ILE A 214 8.93 16.38 14.00
CA ILE A 214 9.42 17.54 14.75
C ILE A 214 9.78 17.20 16.22
N PRO A 215 8.94 16.49 17.00
CA PRO A 215 9.24 16.22 18.41
C PRO A 215 10.52 15.40 18.62
N ASP A 216 10.77 14.44 17.73
CA ASP A 216 11.88 13.49 17.81
C ASP A 216 12.86 13.67 16.63
N TRP A 217 13.04 14.92 16.18
CA TRP A 217 13.83 15.22 15.01
C TRP A 217 15.31 14.91 15.25
N GLN A 218 15.87 14.05 14.39
CA GLN A 218 17.28 13.72 14.41
C GLN A 218 17.91 14.09 13.07
N THR A 219 18.90 14.98 13.10
CA THR A 219 19.60 15.37 11.88
C THR A 219 20.53 14.24 11.42
N PRO A 220 20.32 13.66 10.22
CA PRO A 220 21.22 12.62 9.72
C PRO A 220 22.64 13.16 9.55
N SER A 221 23.61 12.50 10.16
CA SER A 221 25.02 12.86 10.09
C SER A 221 25.80 11.83 9.27
N GLY A 222 26.56 12.31 8.27
CA GLY A 222 27.42 11.48 7.42
C GLY A 222 26.89 11.24 6.00
N GLY A 223 27.81 11.08 5.04
CA GLY A 223 27.46 10.87 3.63
C GLY A 223 26.71 9.56 3.37
N THR A 224 27.06 8.49 4.09
CA THR A 224 26.47 7.16 3.92
C THR A 224 24.97 7.14 4.23
N ILE A 225 24.54 7.80 5.32
CA ILE A 225 23.12 7.84 5.66
C ILE A 225 22.32 8.66 4.64
N TRP A 226 22.89 9.76 4.12
CA TRP A 226 22.24 10.51 3.05
C TRP A 226 22.10 9.71 1.76
N LEU A 227 23.07 8.85 1.42
CA LEU A 227 22.93 7.92 0.30
C LEU A 227 21.79 6.91 0.53
N VAL A 228 21.68 6.35 1.73
CA VAL A 228 20.59 5.44 2.11
C VAL A 228 19.23 6.13 2.02
N LEU A 229 19.10 7.34 2.58
CA LEU A 229 17.87 8.12 2.58
C LEU A 229 17.48 8.55 1.16
N PHE A 230 18.46 8.95 0.35
CA PHE A 230 18.22 9.27 -1.07
C PHE A 230 17.76 8.05 -1.85
N ALA A 231 18.42 6.89 -1.67
CA ALA A 231 17.99 5.65 -2.30
C ALA A 231 16.56 5.27 -1.87
N ALA A 232 16.23 5.37 -0.59
CA ALA A 232 14.89 5.10 -0.07
C ALA A 232 13.83 6.05 -0.67
N GLY A 233 14.13 7.35 -0.76
CA GLY A 233 13.24 8.34 -1.36
C GLY A 233 13.06 8.14 -2.87
N ALA A 234 14.15 7.89 -3.60
CA ALA A 234 14.10 7.63 -5.04
C ALA A 234 13.34 6.33 -5.36
N LEU A 235 13.56 5.26 -4.60
CA LEU A 235 12.80 4.01 -4.72
C LEU A 235 11.33 4.21 -4.35
N THR A 236 11.02 5.07 -3.38
CA THR A 236 9.64 5.43 -3.06
C THR A 236 8.96 6.15 -4.22
N ALA A 237 9.64 7.10 -4.86
CA ALA A 237 9.14 7.75 -6.06
C ALA A 237 8.94 6.74 -7.21
N LEU A 238 9.90 5.83 -7.41
CA LEU A 238 9.80 4.76 -8.41
C LEU A 238 8.60 3.84 -8.12
N ALA A 239 8.39 3.45 -6.87
CA ALA A 239 7.29 2.58 -6.47
C ALA A 239 5.94 3.24 -6.73
N GLN A 240 5.80 4.51 -6.34
CA GLN A 240 4.59 5.29 -6.60
C GLN A 240 4.37 5.52 -8.09
N TRP A 241 5.43 5.79 -8.85
CA TRP A 241 5.36 5.91 -10.31
C TRP A 241 4.93 4.62 -10.98
N ALA A 242 5.50 3.49 -10.57
CA ALA A 242 5.12 2.17 -11.07
C ALA A 242 3.64 1.86 -10.76
N ILE A 243 3.13 2.26 -9.59
CA ILE A 243 1.69 2.20 -9.29
C ILE A 243 0.87 3.03 -10.29
N VAL A 244 1.24 4.29 -10.56
CA VAL A 244 0.56 5.12 -11.56
C VAL A 244 0.51 4.42 -12.91
N LYS A 245 1.65 3.87 -13.35
CA LYS A 245 1.77 3.15 -14.62
C LYS A 245 0.89 1.91 -14.64
N ALA A 246 0.88 1.11 -13.57
CA ALA A 246 0.04 -0.08 -13.46
C ALA A 246 -1.45 0.25 -13.64
N TYR A 247 -1.96 1.24 -12.90
CA TYR A 247 -3.35 1.68 -13.00
C TYR A 247 -3.68 2.43 -14.30
N SER A 248 -2.67 2.91 -15.05
CA SER A 248 -2.90 3.56 -16.34
C SER A 248 -3.08 2.58 -17.50
N VAL A 249 -2.59 1.35 -17.37
CA VAL A 249 -2.58 0.32 -18.44
C VAL A 249 -3.46 -0.90 -18.15
N ALA A 250 -3.97 -1.03 -16.91
CA ALA A 250 -4.83 -2.12 -16.50
C ALA A 250 -5.89 -1.65 -15.48
N ASP A 251 -7.03 -2.33 -15.44
CA ASP A 251 -8.11 -2.01 -14.52
C ASP A 251 -7.70 -2.20 -13.06
N ALA A 252 -8.22 -1.36 -12.17
CA ALA A 252 -7.91 -1.43 -10.75
C ALA A 252 -8.23 -2.80 -10.13
N SER A 253 -9.32 -3.45 -10.55
CA SER A 253 -9.70 -4.79 -10.10
C SER A 253 -8.72 -5.89 -10.53
N PHE A 254 -8.02 -5.70 -11.66
CA PHE A 254 -6.98 -6.63 -12.11
C PHE A 254 -5.66 -6.39 -11.37
N VAL A 255 -5.34 -5.13 -11.09
CA VAL A 255 -4.06 -4.71 -10.49
C VAL A 255 -4.03 -4.94 -8.97
N GLN A 256 -5.17 -4.79 -8.28
CA GLN A 256 -5.30 -4.92 -6.83
C GLN A 256 -4.71 -6.21 -6.23
N PRO A 257 -4.93 -7.41 -6.80
CA PRO A 257 -4.31 -8.62 -6.27
C PRO A 257 -2.77 -8.59 -6.26
N PHE A 258 -2.16 -7.96 -7.26
CA PHE A 258 -0.70 -7.81 -7.32
C PHE A 258 -0.19 -6.78 -6.31
N ASP A 259 -1.01 -5.81 -5.92
CA ASP A 259 -0.70 -4.87 -4.83
C ASP A 259 -0.58 -5.60 -3.48
N HIS A 260 -1.36 -6.67 -3.28
CA HIS A 260 -1.23 -7.53 -2.10
C HIS A 260 0.01 -8.44 -2.14
N ALA A 261 0.53 -8.78 -3.33
CA ALA A 261 1.74 -9.57 -3.48
C ALA A 261 3.01 -8.87 -2.95
N LYS A 262 2.93 -7.55 -2.69
CA LYS A 262 4.01 -6.78 -2.06
C LYS A 262 4.34 -7.26 -0.64
N LEU A 263 3.34 -7.76 0.10
CA LEU A 263 3.53 -8.20 1.47
C LEU A 263 4.44 -9.44 1.57
N PRO A 264 4.21 -10.53 0.79
CA PRO A 264 5.17 -11.63 0.68
C PRO A 264 6.58 -11.19 0.26
N LEU A 265 6.70 -10.25 -0.69
CA LEU A 265 8.00 -9.73 -1.12
C LEU A 265 8.74 -9.00 0.02
N ASN A 266 8.02 -8.25 0.85
CA ASN A 266 8.59 -7.64 2.05
C ASN A 266 9.10 -8.69 3.05
N VAL A 267 8.37 -9.80 3.25
CA VAL A 267 8.84 -10.91 4.11
C VAL A 267 10.13 -11.51 3.57
N LEU A 268 10.18 -11.79 2.26
CA LEU A 268 11.36 -12.36 1.62
C LEU A 268 12.57 -11.43 1.69
N ALA A 269 12.38 -10.13 1.42
CA ALA A 269 13.43 -9.14 1.54
C ALA A 269 13.93 -9.03 2.98
N GLY A 270 13.03 -9.01 3.96
CA GLY A 270 13.39 -9.00 5.38
C GLY A 270 14.20 -10.23 5.79
N TRP A 271 13.83 -11.41 5.28
CA TRP A 271 14.58 -12.64 5.54
C TRP A 271 16.00 -12.58 4.94
N ILE A 272 16.15 -12.15 3.69
CA ILE A 272 17.45 -12.07 2.99
C ILE A 272 18.36 -11.03 3.65
N VAL A 273 17.83 -9.84 3.96
CA VAL A 273 18.62 -8.71 4.46
C VAL A 273 19.02 -8.91 5.92
N PHE A 274 18.11 -9.41 6.75
CA PHE A 274 18.32 -9.48 8.19
C PHE A 274 18.70 -10.90 8.67
N SER A 275 18.62 -11.93 7.81
CA SER A 275 18.89 -13.33 8.16
C SER A 275 18.02 -13.87 9.31
N TRP A 276 16.82 -13.32 9.49
CA TRP A 276 15.92 -13.73 10.56
C TRP A 276 15.17 -15.00 10.17
N VAL A 277 15.48 -16.12 10.81
CA VAL A 277 14.76 -17.39 10.60
C VAL A 277 13.46 -17.34 11.40
N PRO A 278 12.29 -17.40 10.77
CA PRO A 278 11.05 -17.39 11.51
C PRO A 278 10.79 -18.70 12.24
N PRO A 279 10.17 -18.66 13.43
CA PRO A 279 9.80 -19.87 14.16
C PRO A 279 8.79 -20.71 13.37
N GLY A 280 8.76 -22.04 13.62
CA GLY A 280 7.95 -23.01 12.87
C GLY A 280 6.46 -22.66 12.74
N ARG A 281 5.89 -21.99 13.75
CA ARG A 281 4.48 -21.58 13.79
C ARG A 281 4.14 -20.46 12.80
N LEU A 282 5.11 -19.61 12.44
CA LEU A 282 4.91 -18.59 11.39
C LEU A 282 4.50 -19.25 10.08
N TRP A 283 5.19 -20.31 9.67
CA TRP A 283 5.01 -20.92 8.37
C TRP A 283 3.58 -21.40 8.17
N LEU A 284 2.98 -22.00 9.21
CA LEU A 284 1.58 -22.41 9.18
C LEU A 284 0.64 -21.21 9.06
N GLY A 285 0.78 -20.21 9.92
CA GLY A 285 -0.08 -19.02 9.88
C GLY A 285 0.04 -18.24 8.57
N ALA A 286 1.27 -18.01 8.10
CA ALA A 286 1.55 -17.31 6.85
C ALA A 286 1.03 -18.09 5.64
N ALA A 287 1.18 -19.43 5.61
CA ALA A 287 0.62 -20.26 4.56
C ALA A 287 -0.91 -20.16 4.50
N ILE A 288 -1.59 -20.16 5.65
CA ILE A 288 -3.05 -19.99 5.73
C ILE A 288 -3.47 -18.61 5.21
N ILE A 289 -2.77 -17.54 5.60
CA ILE A 289 -3.09 -16.19 5.14
C ILE A 289 -2.86 -16.06 3.62
N ILE A 290 -1.70 -16.50 3.13
CA ILE A 290 -1.37 -16.47 1.69
C ILE A 290 -2.39 -17.28 0.89
N ALA A 291 -2.73 -18.49 1.35
CA ALA A 291 -3.73 -19.34 0.69
C ALA A 291 -5.12 -18.67 0.66
N SER A 292 -5.51 -17.99 1.74
CA SER A 292 -6.78 -17.27 1.83
C SER A 292 -6.85 -16.11 0.85
N VAL A 293 -5.77 -15.30 0.77
CA VAL A 293 -5.66 -14.18 -0.18
C VAL A 293 -5.62 -14.68 -1.62
N ALA A 294 -4.87 -15.74 -1.90
CA ALA A 294 -4.78 -16.36 -3.22
C ALA A 294 -6.13 -16.95 -3.66
N PHE A 295 -6.84 -17.62 -2.75
CA PHE A 295 -8.17 -18.17 -3.01
C PHE A 295 -9.18 -17.08 -3.38
N ILE A 296 -9.26 -15.99 -2.59
CA ILE A 296 -10.14 -14.84 -2.92
C ILE A 296 -9.81 -14.30 -4.31
N THR A 297 -8.52 -14.04 -4.54
CA THR A 297 -8.03 -13.49 -5.81
C THR A 297 -8.44 -14.35 -7.01
N GLN A 298 -8.20 -15.66 -6.93
CA GLN A 298 -8.55 -16.58 -8.00
C GLN A 298 -10.06 -16.71 -8.19
N TRP A 299 -10.82 -16.71 -7.10
CA TRP A 299 -12.28 -16.80 -7.15
C TRP A 299 -12.90 -15.57 -7.83
N GLU A 300 -12.42 -14.37 -7.49
CA GLU A 300 -12.87 -13.12 -8.11
C GLU A 300 -12.48 -13.04 -9.60
N SER A 301 -11.27 -13.47 -9.94
CA SER A 301 -10.81 -13.53 -11.34
C SER A 301 -11.69 -14.46 -12.19
N LYS A 302 -12.03 -15.66 -11.68
CA LYS A 302 -12.93 -16.60 -12.37
C LYS A 302 -14.34 -16.06 -12.52
N LYS A 303 -14.85 -15.32 -11.53
CA LYS A 303 -16.19 -14.71 -11.59
C LYS A 303 -16.25 -13.59 -12.63
N SER A 304 -15.25 -12.71 -12.68
CA SER A 304 -15.17 -11.65 -13.70
C SER A 304 -15.03 -12.19 -15.12
N ARG A 305 -14.36 -13.35 -15.30
CA ARG A 305 -14.24 -14.01 -16.60
C ARG A 305 -15.54 -14.65 -17.10
N LYS A 306 -16.44 -15.05 -16.20
CA LYS A 306 -17.76 -15.62 -16.57
C LYS A 306 -18.83 -14.56 -16.88
N LEU A 307 -18.58 -13.30 -16.53
CA LEU A 307 -19.48 -12.17 -16.76
C LEU A 307 -19.12 -11.37 -18.03
N LYS A 308 -17.99 -11.69 -18.68
CA LYS A 308 -17.63 -11.25 -20.02
C LYS A 308 -17.99 -12.35 -21.02
#